data_AF-A0A9Q2FND5-F1
#
_entry.id   AF-A0A9Q2FND5-F1
#
_cell.length_a   1.000
_cell.length_b   1.000
_cell.length_c   1.000
_cell.angle_alpha   90.00
_cell.angle_beta   90.00
_cell.angle_gamma   90.00
#
_symmetry.space_group_name_H-M   'P 1'
#
loop_
_entity.id
_entity.type
_entity.pdbx_description
1 polymer ?
#
loop_
_entity_poly.entity_id
_entity_poly.type
_entity_poly.pdbx_seq_one_letter_code
_entity_poly.pdbx_strand_id
1 'polypeptide(L)'
;MYGIEPGGSDTIQQALNEELSVPENEEVANYSVKCQWDVWKWPFNRKAHMLISVVEGMPIHVPTFARDARQYAEAHKIFERDCKGYFKGNLFPQMNPNMGVWSDAARIRTGFGSREEFYEFFRHYFTNLHDIVLKHRPRLFIGVGIGQAQEFAKVVCGEPVDFKTQTFAVNGHNKRILMKSGDIPLAVVPHLTGGSNGLNSTEAIITAGKIIRSALLKG
;
A
#
# COMPACT_ATOMS: atom_id res chain seq x y z
N MET A 1 11.06 1.22 -4.76
CA MET A 1 9.68 1.70 -4.52
C MET A 1 9.23 1.23 -3.15
N TYR A 2 8.49 2.05 -2.41
CA TYR A 2 7.94 1.69 -1.09
C TYR A 2 6.42 1.89 -1.12
N GLY A 3 5.64 0.86 -0.80
CA GLY A 3 4.18 0.89 -0.77
C GLY A 3 3.64 0.72 0.65
N ILE A 4 2.74 1.59 1.09
CA ILE A 4 2.06 1.44 2.38
C ILE A 4 0.54 1.43 2.19
N GLU A 5 -0.12 0.48 2.86
CA GLU A 5 -1.58 0.45 3.03
C GLU A 5 -1.98 0.91 4.45
N PRO A 6 -3.21 1.39 4.69
CA PRO A 6 -3.59 2.01 5.95
C PRO A 6 -3.77 1.00 7.11
N GLY A 7 -3.36 -0.27 6.94
CA GLY A 7 -3.64 -1.35 7.88
C GLY A 7 -5.10 -1.80 7.85
N GLY A 8 -5.40 -2.90 8.56
CA GLY A 8 -6.77 -3.37 8.76
C GLY A 8 -7.38 -4.17 7.60
N SER A 9 -6.61 -4.98 6.87
CA SER A 9 -7.23 -6.12 6.22
C SER A 9 -7.72 -7.05 7.34
N ASP A 10 -9.01 -6.98 7.67
CA ASP A 10 -9.63 -7.88 8.64
C ASP A 10 -9.28 -9.35 8.33
N THR A 11 -8.99 -9.66 7.06
CA THR A 11 -8.49 -10.95 6.60
C THR A 11 -7.10 -11.36 7.08
N ILE A 12 -6.13 -10.47 7.32
CA ILE A 12 -4.81 -10.88 7.86
C ILE A 12 -4.91 -11.15 9.35
N GLN A 13 -5.63 -10.31 10.09
CA GLN A 13 -5.83 -10.54 11.53
C GLN A 13 -6.78 -11.72 11.78
N GLN A 14 -7.82 -11.93 10.96
CA GLN A 14 -8.65 -13.13 11.00
C GLN A 14 -7.89 -14.38 10.56
N ALA A 15 -7.05 -14.31 9.51
CA ALA A 15 -6.21 -15.44 9.08
C ALA A 15 -5.09 -15.79 10.08
N LEU A 16 -4.66 -14.84 10.91
CA LEU A 16 -3.70 -15.07 12.01
C LEU A 16 -4.40 -15.56 13.29
N ASN A 17 -5.66 -15.19 13.50
CA ASN A 17 -6.45 -15.55 14.68
C ASN A 17 -7.21 -16.88 14.52
N GLU A 18 -7.65 -17.22 13.31
CA GLU A 18 -8.06 -18.57 12.95
C GLU A 18 -6.77 -19.35 12.69
N GLU A 19 -6.57 -20.47 13.39
CA GLU A 19 -5.43 -21.37 13.23
C GLU A 19 -5.28 -21.85 11.78
N LEU A 20 -4.70 -21.02 10.90
CA LEU A 20 -4.10 -21.50 9.68
C LEU A 20 -2.87 -22.26 10.14
N SER A 21 -2.98 -23.58 10.16
CA SER A 21 -1.83 -24.44 9.95
C SER A 21 -1.10 -23.89 8.74
N VAL A 22 -0.06 -23.10 8.99
CA VAL A 22 0.80 -22.55 7.95
C VAL A 22 1.32 -23.77 7.21
N PRO A 23 0.92 -24.00 5.94
CA PRO A 23 1.40 -25.18 5.25
C PRO A 23 2.92 -25.19 5.32
N GLU A 24 3.54 -26.35 5.58
CA GLU A 24 5.00 -26.56 5.51
C GLU A 24 5.50 -26.45 4.05
N ASN A 25 4.99 -25.47 3.32
CA ASN A 25 5.36 -25.16 1.96
C ASN A 25 6.29 -23.96 2.00
N GLU A 26 7.51 -24.15 1.48
CA GLU A 26 8.55 -23.14 1.39
C GLU A 26 8.07 -21.82 0.75
N GLU A 27 7.11 -21.90 -0.18
CA GLU A 27 6.48 -20.73 -0.81
C GLU A 27 5.73 -19.84 0.20
N VAL A 28 5.06 -20.47 1.17
CA VAL A 28 4.34 -19.79 2.25
C VAL A 28 5.32 -19.25 3.29
N ALA A 29 6.32 -20.05 3.65
CA ALA A 29 7.38 -19.64 4.57
C ALA A 29 8.13 -18.40 4.05
N ASN A 30 8.37 -18.31 2.74
CA ASN A 30 9.09 -17.20 2.11
C ASN A 30 8.20 -16.04 1.66
N TYR A 31 6.86 -16.12 1.85
CA TYR A 31 5.93 -15.08 1.39
C TYR A 31 6.09 -14.77 -0.12
N SER A 32 6.27 -15.80 -0.95
CA SER A 32 6.61 -15.62 -2.36
C SER A 32 5.53 -14.89 -3.15
N VAL A 33 5.86 -14.33 -4.32
CA VAL A 33 4.85 -13.73 -5.22
C VAL A 33 3.78 -14.76 -5.60
N LYS A 34 4.20 -16.00 -5.84
CA LYS A 34 3.28 -17.10 -6.12
C LYS A 34 2.35 -17.38 -4.94
N CYS A 35 2.84 -17.33 -3.70
CA CYS A 35 1.99 -17.45 -2.52
C CYS A 35 0.89 -16.36 -2.49
N GLN A 36 1.29 -15.10 -2.74
CA GLN A 36 0.38 -13.95 -2.79
C GLN A 36 -0.65 -14.04 -3.92
N TRP A 37 -0.27 -14.62 -5.07
CA TRP A 37 -1.14 -14.75 -6.24
C TRP A 37 -1.99 -16.02 -6.25
N ASP A 38 -1.46 -17.17 -5.89
CA ASP A 38 -2.11 -18.47 -6.15
C ASP A 38 -2.66 -19.11 -4.88
N VAL A 39 -1.92 -19.03 -3.77
CA VAL A 39 -2.27 -19.67 -2.50
C VAL A 39 -3.26 -18.80 -1.74
N TRP A 40 -2.84 -17.61 -1.32
CA TRP A 40 -3.68 -16.70 -0.54
C TRP A 40 -4.55 -15.79 -1.38
N LYS A 41 -4.24 -15.69 -2.68
CA LYS A 41 -5.05 -14.97 -3.67
C LYS A 41 -5.33 -13.51 -3.30
N TRP A 42 -4.41 -12.85 -2.61
CA TRP A 42 -4.63 -11.53 -2.02
C TRP A 42 -4.92 -10.46 -3.06
N PRO A 43 -6.17 -9.95 -3.12
CA PRO A 43 -6.57 -9.01 -4.15
C PRO A 43 -5.77 -7.70 -4.10
N PHE A 44 -5.35 -7.29 -2.90
CA PHE A 44 -4.52 -6.11 -2.72
C PHE A 44 -3.15 -6.26 -3.40
N ASN A 45 -2.37 -7.27 -3.02
CA ASN A 45 -1.00 -7.44 -3.53
C ASN A 45 -1.00 -7.63 -5.05
N ARG A 46 -1.95 -8.39 -5.60
CA ARG A 46 -2.11 -8.55 -7.06
C ARG A 46 -2.25 -7.20 -7.78
N LYS A 47 -3.12 -6.33 -7.26
CA LYS A 47 -3.34 -4.98 -7.82
C LYS A 47 -2.16 -4.04 -7.57
N ALA A 48 -1.47 -4.20 -6.44
CA ALA A 48 -0.24 -3.45 -6.17
C ALA A 48 0.85 -3.83 -7.19
N HIS A 49 1.03 -5.11 -7.50
CA HIS A 49 1.97 -5.57 -8.52
C HIS A 49 1.61 -5.01 -9.91
N MET A 50 0.32 -5.00 -10.26
CA MET A 50 -0.16 -4.36 -11.49
C MET A 50 0.18 -2.86 -11.54
N LEU A 51 -0.09 -2.12 -10.46
CA LEU A 51 0.23 -0.69 -10.38
C LEU A 51 1.74 -0.45 -10.51
N ILE A 52 2.54 -1.19 -9.74
CA ILE A 52 4.01 -1.08 -9.75
C ILE A 52 4.55 -1.37 -11.15
N SER A 53 4.07 -2.42 -11.83
CA SER A 53 4.53 -2.78 -13.17
C SER A 53 4.30 -1.64 -14.18
N VAL A 54 3.18 -0.93 -14.08
CA VAL A 54 2.90 0.25 -14.93
C VAL A 54 3.81 1.42 -14.57
N VAL A 55 4.02 1.66 -13.27
CA VAL A 55 4.90 2.73 -12.79
C VAL A 55 6.36 2.47 -13.23
N GLU A 56 6.80 1.21 -13.21
CA GLU A 56 8.10 0.77 -13.70
C GLU A 56 8.22 0.83 -15.24
N GLY A 57 7.10 1.03 -15.94
CA GLY A 57 7.08 1.27 -17.39
C GLY A 57 6.99 0.01 -18.22
N MET A 58 6.51 -1.09 -17.62
CA MET A 58 6.24 -2.32 -18.35
C MET A 58 5.25 -2.06 -19.50
N PRO A 59 5.49 -2.60 -20.71
CA PRO A 59 4.52 -2.59 -21.79
C PRO A 59 3.16 -3.16 -21.34
N ILE A 60 2.07 -2.54 -21.80
CA ILE A 60 0.72 -2.89 -21.36
C ILE A 60 -0.02 -3.59 -22.49
N HIS A 61 -0.35 -4.86 -22.26
CA HIS A 61 -1.20 -5.66 -23.14
C HIS A 61 -2.46 -6.07 -22.38
N VAL A 62 -3.56 -5.32 -22.56
CA VAL A 62 -4.77 -5.44 -21.71
C VAL A 62 -5.27 -6.88 -21.55
N PRO A 63 -5.34 -7.74 -22.59
CA PRO A 63 -5.82 -9.11 -22.43
C PRO A 63 -4.97 -9.98 -21.50
N THR A 64 -3.68 -9.63 -21.33
CA THR A 64 -2.69 -10.43 -20.60
C THR A 64 -2.09 -9.70 -19.41
N PHE A 65 -2.45 -8.43 -19.20
CA PHE A 65 -1.76 -7.51 -18.32
C PHE A 65 -1.63 -8.01 -16.87
N ALA A 66 -2.66 -8.66 -16.31
CA ALA A 66 -2.57 -9.21 -14.97
C ALA A 66 -1.52 -10.33 -14.87
N ARG A 67 -1.42 -11.19 -15.90
CA ARG A 67 -0.40 -12.24 -15.98
C ARG A 67 0.98 -11.65 -16.18
N ASP A 68 1.11 -10.66 -17.06
CA ASP A 68 2.38 -10.01 -17.36
C ASP A 68 2.91 -9.27 -16.12
N ALA A 69 2.02 -8.59 -15.37
CA ALA A 69 2.36 -7.95 -14.10
C ALA A 69 2.75 -8.95 -13.00
N ARG A 70 2.13 -10.14 -12.98
CA ARG A 70 2.53 -11.24 -12.09
C ARG A 70 3.96 -11.70 -12.43
N GLN A 71 4.24 -11.98 -13.70
CA GLN A 71 5.56 -12.42 -14.14
C GLN A 71 6.64 -11.37 -13.83
N TYR A 72 6.31 -10.08 -14.03
CA TYR A 72 7.18 -8.99 -13.63
C TYR A 72 7.45 -9.00 -12.12
N ALA A 73 6.42 -9.19 -11.31
CA ALA A 73 6.57 -9.26 -9.86
C ALA A 73 7.41 -10.47 -9.41
N GLU A 74 7.22 -11.65 -10.00
CA GLU A 74 8.01 -12.86 -9.74
C GLU A 74 9.49 -12.62 -10.08
N ALA A 75 9.78 -12.05 -11.26
CA ALA A 75 11.15 -11.76 -11.69
C ALA A 75 11.88 -10.76 -10.76
N HIS A 76 11.14 -9.84 -10.15
CA HIS A 76 11.68 -8.83 -9.24
C HIS A 76 11.46 -9.15 -7.75
N LYS A 77 10.89 -10.31 -7.44
CA LYS A 77 10.54 -10.74 -6.08
C LYS A 77 9.78 -9.68 -5.29
N ILE A 78 8.84 -8.99 -5.93
CA ILE A 78 8.14 -7.85 -5.31
C ILE A 78 7.41 -8.32 -4.04
N PHE A 79 7.76 -7.69 -2.92
CA PHE A 79 7.22 -7.95 -1.58
C PHE A 79 7.54 -9.32 -0.98
N GLU A 80 8.38 -10.15 -1.60
CA GLU A 80 8.85 -11.38 -0.97
C GLU A 80 9.67 -11.09 0.30
N ARG A 81 9.82 -12.09 1.17
CA ARG A 81 10.73 -11.96 2.31
C ARG A 81 12.15 -11.64 1.80
N ASP A 82 12.79 -10.67 2.45
CA ASP A 82 14.14 -10.17 2.11
C ASP A 82 14.30 -9.61 0.69
N CYS A 83 13.19 -9.26 0.02
CA CYS A 83 13.25 -8.60 -1.28
C CYS A 83 14.01 -7.26 -1.19
N LYS A 84 14.71 -6.93 -2.28
CA LYS A 84 15.45 -5.67 -2.41
C LYS A 84 14.76 -4.77 -3.43
N GLY A 85 14.66 -3.49 -3.10
CA GLY A 85 14.15 -2.47 -4.02
C GLY A 85 12.64 -2.27 -4.02
N TYR A 86 11.83 -3.23 -3.53
CA TYR A 86 10.37 -3.11 -3.44
C TYR A 86 9.89 -3.52 -2.06
N PHE A 87 9.44 -2.56 -1.26
CA PHE A 87 9.03 -2.85 0.11
C PHE A 87 7.56 -2.52 0.32
N LYS A 88 6.87 -3.34 1.13
CA LYS A 88 5.50 -3.11 1.57
C LYS A 88 5.47 -2.92 3.09
N GLY A 89 4.70 -1.94 3.56
CA GLY A 89 4.42 -1.72 4.97
C GLY A 89 2.94 -1.43 5.24
N ASN A 90 2.59 -1.28 6.52
CA ASN A 90 1.29 -0.80 6.98
C ASN A 90 1.48 0.55 7.67
N LEU A 91 0.64 1.53 7.37
CA LEU A 91 0.70 2.86 7.99
C LEU A 91 0.25 2.74 9.44
N PHE A 92 -0.77 1.93 9.67
CA PHE A 92 -1.26 1.59 11.00
C PHE A 92 -1.08 0.08 11.23
N PRO A 93 0.03 -0.37 11.82
CA PRO A 93 0.21 -1.78 12.20
C PRO A 93 -0.90 -2.32 13.10
N GLN A 94 -1.60 -1.44 13.83
CA GLN A 94 -2.79 -1.78 14.61
C GLN A 94 -3.90 -0.81 14.23
N MET A 95 -5.03 -1.32 13.74
CA MET A 95 -6.17 -0.48 13.34
C MET A 95 -7.23 -0.42 14.46
N ASN A 96 -7.69 0.79 14.77
CA ASN A 96 -8.93 1.00 15.50
C ASN A 96 -9.91 1.77 14.59
N PRO A 97 -10.95 1.11 14.04
CA PRO A 97 -11.86 1.73 13.08
C PRO A 97 -12.74 2.84 13.70
N ASN A 98 -12.90 2.84 15.03
CA ASN A 98 -13.65 3.87 15.74
C ASN A 98 -12.78 4.59 16.76
N MET A 99 -11.97 5.53 16.27
CA MET A 99 -11.14 6.40 17.12
C MET A 99 -11.94 7.34 18.01
N GLY A 100 -13.25 7.52 17.79
CA GLY A 100 -14.11 8.39 18.59
C GLY A 100 -14.48 7.81 19.95
N VAL A 101 -14.38 6.48 20.12
CA VAL A 101 -14.78 5.77 21.34
C VAL A 101 -13.68 4.81 21.77
N TRP A 102 -13.08 5.06 22.95
CA TRP A 102 -12.10 4.15 23.53
C TRP A 102 -12.78 3.13 24.44
N SER A 103 -13.39 2.11 23.84
CA SER A 103 -14.09 1.04 24.58
C SER A 103 -13.12 -0.04 25.07
N ASP A 104 -13.58 -0.90 25.98
CA ASP A 104 -12.82 -2.10 26.37
C ASP A 104 -12.50 -3.00 25.17
N ALA A 105 -13.39 -3.05 24.17
CA ALA A 105 -13.12 -3.73 22.91
C ALA A 105 -11.98 -3.10 22.11
N ALA A 106 -11.78 -1.77 22.18
CA ALA A 106 -10.63 -1.10 21.59
C ALA A 106 -9.34 -1.40 22.37
N ARG A 107 -9.40 -1.42 23.70
CA ARG A 107 -8.26 -1.81 24.56
C ARG A 107 -7.81 -3.23 24.28
N ILE A 108 -8.74 -4.19 24.26
CA ILE A 108 -8.44 -5.60 23.96
C ILE A 108 -7.87 -5.76 22.55
N ARG A 109 -8.48 -5.09 21.55
CA ARG A 109 -8.05 -5.21 20.14
C ARG A 109 -6.66 -4.62 19.90
N THR A 110 -6.39 -3.46 20.47
CA THR A 110 -5.16 -2.69 20.17
C THR A 110 -4.03 -2.99 21.15
N GLY A 111 -4.34 -3.50 22.34
CA GLY A 111 -3.39 -3.74 23.43
C GLY A 111 -3.02 -2.50 24.25
N PHE A 112 -3.55 -1.32 23.93
CA PHE A 112 -3.23 -0.07 24.64
C PHE A 112 -4.23 0.21 25.78
N GLY A 113 -3.71 0.73 26.90
CA GLY A 113 -4.50 1.07 28.08
C GLY A 113 -5.42 2.25 27.85
N SER A 114 -4.98 3.21 27.04
CA SER A 114 -5.69 4.45 26.72
C SER A 114 -5.56 4.87 25.25
N ARG A 115 -6.42 5.80 24.84
CA ARG A 115 -6.39 6.40 23.49
C ARG A 115 -5.12 7.23 23.30
N GLU A 116 -4.69 7.90 24.35
CA GLU A 116 -3.51 8.75 24.40
C GLU A 116 -2.24 7.92 24.18
N GLU A 117 -2.11 6.78 24.86
CA GLU A 117 -1.01 5.82 24.66
C GLU A 117 -0.98 5.31 23.21
N PHE A 118 -2.13 4.95 22.66
CA PHE A 118 -2.24 4.53 21.25
C PHE A 118 -1.74 5.65 20.32
N TYR A 119 -2.17 6.90 20.51
CA TYR A 119 -1.69 8.02 19.70
C TYR A 119 -0.19 8.29 19.87
N GLU A 120 0.33 8.21 21.09
CA GLU A 120 1.76 8.37 21.36
C GLU A 120 2.60 7.33 20.66
N PHE A 121 2.15 6.07 20.67
CA PHE A 121 2.76 5.00 19.91
C PHE A 121 2.80 5.33 18.42
N PHE A 122 1.69 5.78 17.81
CA PHE A 122 1.68 6.13 16.39
C PHE A 122 2.57 7.33 16.05
N ARG A 123 2.67 8.34 16.94
CA ARG A 123 3.61 9.45 16.76
C ARG A 123 5.07 8.98 16.66
N HIS A 124 5.49 8.10 17.58
CA HIS A 124 6.83 7.51 17.54
C HIS A 124 7.00 6.58 16.33
N TYR A 125 5.99 5.76 16.04
CA TYR A 125 5.99 4.86 14.88
C TYR A 125 6.17 5.61 13.55
N PHE A 126 5.44 6.71 13.34
CA PHE A 126 5.58 7.54 12.14
C PHE A 126 6.94 8.21 12.04
N THR A 127 7.51 8.64 13.17
CA THR A 127 8.88 9.18 13.22
C THR A 127 9.89 8.11 12.79
N ASN A 128 9.77 6.89 13.32
CA ASN A 128 10.63 5.77 12.93
C ASN A 128 10.47 5.40 11.45
N LEU A 129 9.24 5.41 10.92
CA LEU A 129 8.99 5.21 9.49
C LEU A 129 9.64 6.31 8.64
N HIS A 130 9.58 7.55 9.10
CA HIS A 130 10.24 8.67 8.43
C HIS A 130 11.76 8.46 8.36
N ASP A 131 12.40 8.08 9.46
CA ASP A 131 13.83 7.77 9.50
C ASP A 131 14.20 6.62 8.55
N ILE A 132 13.36 5.58 8.48
CA ILE A 132 13.54 4.47 7.52
C ILE A 132 13.44 4.98 6.08
N VAL A 133 12.45 5.81 5.77
CA VAL A 133 12.26 6.39 4.43
C VAL A 133 13.46 7.28 4.06
N LEU A 134 13.94 8.13 4.96
CA LEU A 134 15.12 8.96 4.74
C LEU A 134 16.40 8.14 4.59
N LYS A 135 16.55 7.07 5.37
CA LYS A 135 17.72 6.17 5.28
C LYS A 135 17.78 5.46 3.93
N HIS A 136 16.64 4.99 3.42
CA HIS A 136 16.59 4.18 2.21
C HIS A 136 16.29 4.98 0.93
N ARG A 137 15.83 6.23 1.04
CA ARG A 137 15.53 7.17 -0.06
C ARG A 137 14.87 6.49 -1.27
N PRO A 138 13.67 5.92 -1.12
CA PRO A 138 13.03 5.22 -2.23
C PRO A 138 12.80 6.19 -3.40
N ARG A 139 13.02 5.70 -4.63
CA ARG A 139 12.75 6.46 -5.87
C ARG A 139 11.30 6.99 -5.98
N LEU A 140 10.38 6.29 -5.32
CA LEU A 140 8.97 6.64 -5.23
C LEU A 140 8.38 5.96 -4.00
N PHE A 141 7.58 6.72 -3.26
CA PHE A 141 6.70 6.23 -2.21
C PHE A 141 5.25 6.26 -2.69
N ILE A 142 4.52 5.16 -2.51
CA ILE A 142 3.10 5.04 -2.85
C ILE A 142 2.29 4.78 -1.58
N GLY A 143 1.49 5.75 -1.17
CA GLY A 143 0.47 5.59 -0.14
C GLY A 143 -0.83 5.09 -0.76
N VAL A 144 -1.45 4.07 -0.17
CA VAL A 144 -2.75 3.54 -0.59
C VAL A 144 -3.80 3.93 0.45
N GLY A 145 -4.81 4.70 0.04
CA GLY A 145 -5.86 5.22 0.92
C GLY A 145 -5.76 6.73 1.10
N ILE A 146 -6.46 7.49 0.23
CA ILE A 146 -6.43 8.97 0.23
C ILE A 146 -6.89 9.60 1.55
N GLY A 147 -7.72 8.90 2.34
CA GLY A 147 -8.14 9.38 3.66
C GLY A 147 -6.98 9.62 4.62
N GLN A 148 -5.82 9.01 4.37
CA GLN A 148 -4.61 9.09 5.20
C GLN A 148 -3.46 9.84 4.49
N ALA A 149 -3.79 10.72 3.54
CA ALA A 149 -2.78 11.38 2.71
C ALA A 149 -1.78 12.23 3.51
N GLN A 150 -2.23 12.90 4.57
CA GLN A 150 -1.35 13.73 5.39
C GLN A 150 -0.47 12.91 6.32
N GLU A 151 -0.90 11.71 6.68
CA GLU A 151 -0.13 10.74 7.46
C GLU A 151 0.98 10.15 6.58
N PHE A 152 0.68 9.83 5.32
CA PHE A 152 1.72 9.51 4.33
C PHE A 152 2.68 10.69 4.11
N ALA A 153 2.18 11.92 4.06
CA ALA A 153 3.02 13.12 3.96
C ALA A 153 3.96 13.26 5.16
N LYS A 154 3.46 13.08 6.39
CA LYS A 154 4.30 13.09 7.59
C LYS A 154 5.39 12.02 7.54
N VAL A 155 5.07 10.81 7.08
CA VAL A 155 6.06 9.72 6.95
C VAL A 155 7.11 10.05 5.88
N VAL A 156 6.75 10.66 4.75
CA VAL A 156 7.70 10.88 3.65
C VAL A 156 8.43 12.21 3.75
N CYS A 157 7.72 13.27 4.12
CA CYS A 157 8.16 14.66 4.13
C CYS A 157 8.47 15.19 5.53
N GLY A 158 8.11 14.46 6.60
CA GLY A 158 8.27 14.90 7.99
C GLY A 158 7.16 15.84 8.47
N GLU A 159 6.35 16.38 7.55
CA GLU A 159 5.32 17.38 7.82
C GLU A 159 4.13 17.25 6.87
N PRO A 160 2.96 17.85 7.20
CA PRO A 160 1.85 17.99 6.26
C PRO A 160 2.26 18.76 5.00
N VAL A 161 1.68 18.39 3.85
CA VAL A 161 1.99 19.05 2.57
C VAL A 161 0.74 19.38 1.77
N ASP A 162 0.86 20.39 0.91
CA ASP A 162 -0.09 20.64 -0.15
C ASP A 162 0.16 19.68 -1.32
N PHE A 163 -0.86 18.90 -1.65
CA PHE A 163 -0.78 17.93 -2.73
C PHE A 163 -1.26 18.53 -4.05
N LYS A 164 -0.52 18.23 -5.13
CA LYS A 164 -1.07 18.35 -6.48
C LYS A 164 -2.10 17.23 -6.67
N THR A 165 -3.35 17.61 -6.92
CA THR A 165 -4.42 16.65 -7.18
C THR A 165 -4.59 16.42 -8.68
N GLN A 166 -4.56 15.17 -9.12
CA GLN A 166 -4.95 14.76 -10.46
C GLN A 166 -6.23 13.94 -10.38
N THR A 167 -7.25 14.33 -11.14
CA THR A 167 -8.49 13.57 -11.28
C THR A 167 -8.57 12.86 -12.62
N PHE A 168 -9.24 11.72 -12.65
CA PHE A 168 -9.58 10.96 -13.86
C PHE A 168 -10.86 10.16 -13.62
N ALA A 169 -11.56 9.77 -14.68
CA ALA A 169 -12.79 8.98 -14.59
C ALA A 169 -12.59 7.60 -15.22
N VAL A 170 -13.13 6.57 -14.58
CA VAL A 170 -13.22 5.20 -15.12
C VAL A 170 -14.56 4.64 -14.69
N ASN A 171 -15.31 4.01 -15.62
CA ASN A 171 -16.64 3.45 -15.39
C ASN A 171 -17.63 4.46 -14.74
N GLY A 172 -17.61 5.72 -15.19
CA GLY A 172 -18.51 6.76 -14.67
C GLY A 172 -18.18 7.27 -13.26
N HIS A 173 -17.08 6.81 -12.64
CA HIS A 173 -16.66 7.23 -11.31
C HIS A 173 -15.38 8.07 -11.36
N ASN A 174 -15.42 9.24 -10.74
CA ASN A 174 -14.25 10.09 -10.56
C ASN A 174 -13.31 9.50 -9.51
N LYS A 175 -12.03 9.45 -9.85
CA LYS A 175 -10.93 8.99 -9.02
C LYS A 175 -9.91 10.11 -8.93
N ARG A 176 -9.18 10.16 -7.84
CA ARG A 176 -8.17 11.19 -7.58
C ARG A 176 -6.85 10.57 -7.17
N ILE A 177 -5.75 11.20 -7.52
CA ILE A 177 -4.39 10.86 -7.08
C ILE A 177 -3.81 12.14 -6.49
N LEU A 178 -3.25 12.04 -5.30
CA LEU A 178 -2.55 13.15 -4.66
C LEU A 178 -1.06 12.93 -4.85
N MET A 179 -0.35 13.95 -5.32
CA MET A 179 1.06 13.82 -5.66
C MET A 179 1.88 14.97 -5.07
N LYS A 180 3.07 14.63 -4.58
CA LYS A 180 4.07 15.60 -4.14
C LYS A 180 5.40 15.21 -4.76
N SER A 181 5.95 16.11 -5.58
CA SER A 181 7.32 16.02 -6.05
C SER A 181 8.29 16.45 -4.94
N GLY A 182 9.49 15.91 -4.97
CA GLY A 182 10.56 16.21 -4.02
C GLY A 182 11.67 15.17 -4.14
N ASP A 183 12.60 15.22 -3.20
CA ASP A 183 13.71 14.25 -3.08
C ASP A 183 13.24 12.80 -3.03
N ILE A 184 12.14 12.57 -2.31
CA ILE A 184 11.42 11.30 -2.28
C ILE A 184 10.01 11.61 -2.80
N PRO A 185 9.73 11.35 -4.09
CA PRO A 185 8.41 11.57 -4.66
C PRO A 185 7.35 10.74 -3.94
N LEU A 186 6.19 11.35 -3.67
CA LEU A 186 5.04 10.70 -3.03
C LEU A 186 3.83 10.74 -3.96
N ALA A 187 3.22 9.57 -4.18
CA ALA A 187 1.88 9.45 -4.73
C ALA A 187 0.94 8.79 -3.71
N VAL A 188 -0.24 9.36 -3.49
CA VAL A 188 -1.32 8.74 -2.69
C VAL A 188 -2.49 8.42 -3.60
N VAL A 189 -2.82 7.13 -3.69
CA VAL A 189 -3.88 6.59 -4.54
C VAL A 189 -5.10 6.14 -3.71
N PRO A 190 -6.29 6.02 -4.32
CA PRO A 190 -7.41 5.35 -3.67
C PRO A 190 -7.06 3.90 -3.29
N HIS A 191 -7.83 3.31 -2.39
CA HIS A 191 -7.65 1.91 -2.02
C HIS A 191 -7.71 0.99 -3.27
N LEU A 192 -6.79 0.04 -3.37
CA LEU A 192 -6.68 -0.84 -4.56
C LEU A 192 -7.87 -1.80 -4.69
N THR A 193 -8.47 -2.20 -3.57
CA THR A 193 -9.63 -3.11 -3.55
C THR A 193 -10.93 -2.44 -3.10
N GLY A 194 -10.94 -1.10 -2.96
CA GLY A 194 -12.14 -0.37 -2.51
C GLY A 194 -13.31 -0.42 -3.49
N GLY A 195 -14.45 0.14 -3.08
CA GLY A 195 -15.68 0.26 -3.88
C GLY A 195 -15.52 1.16 -5.12
N SER A 196 -16.62 1.78 -5.58
CA SER A 196 -16.67 2.61 -6.80
C SER A 196 -15.57 3.68 -6.89
N ASN A 197 -15.15 4.23 -5.75
CA ASN A 197 -14.10 5.25 -5.64
C ASN A 197 -12.66 4.70 -5.54
N GLY A 198 -12.47 3.37 -5.48
CA GLY A 198 -11.16 2.71 -5.43
C GLY A 198 -10.48 2.54 -6.79
N LEU A 199 -9.24 2.05 -6.83
CA LEU A 199 -8.59 1.60 -8.08
C LEU A 199 -9.03 0.16 -8.41
N ASN A 200 -10.34 0.00 -8.55
CA ASN A 200 -10.98 -1.31 -8.49
C ASN A 200 -10.94 -2.10 -9.82
N SER A 201 -10.65 -1.45 -10.94
CA SER A 201 -10.55 -2.08 -12.27
C SER A 201 -9.12 -2.01 -12.85
N THR A 202 -8.82 -2.90 -13.80
CA THR A 202 -7.56 -2.91 -14.55
C THR A 202 -7.29 -1.55 -15.22
N GLU A 203 -8.29 -0.96 -15.85
CA GLU A 203 -8.19 0.35 -16.48
C GLU A 203 -7.84 1.45 -15.46
N ALA A 204 -8.47 1.44 -14.28
CA ALA A 204 -8.17 2.42 -13.25
C ALA A 204 -6.73 2.31 -12.74
N ILE A 205 -6.22 1.08 -12.58
CA ILE A 205 -4.82 0.82 -12.17
C ILE A 205 -3.84 1.29 -13.25
N ILE A 206 -4.09 0.95 -14.51
CA ILE A 206 -3.25 1.38 -15.64
C ILE A 206 -3.20 2.90 -15.74
N THR A 207 -4.35 3.56 -15.70
CA THR A 207 -4.43 5.02 -15.79
C THR A 207 -3.71 5.67 -14.63
N ALA A 208 -3.90 5.18 -13.40
CA ALA A 208 -3.20 5.71 -12.24
C ALA A 208 -1.67 5.54 -12.33
N GLY A 209 -1.20 4.35 -12.73
CA GLY A 209 0.24 4.08 -12.88
C GLY A 209 0.89 4.98 -13.93
N LYS A 210 0.21 5.20 -15.08
CA LYS A 210 0.69 6.10 -16.13
C LYS A 210 0.80 7.54 -15.64
N ILE A 211 -0.20 8.03 -14.91
CA ILE A 211 -0.21 9.37 -14.32
C ILE A 211 0.97 9.52 -13.36
N ILE A 212 1.13 8.58 -12.43
CA ILE A 212 2.21 8.61 -11.42
C ILE A 212 3.57 8.61 -12.09
N ARG A 213 3.80 7.71 -13.05
CA ARG A 213 5.07 7.63 -13.79
C ARG A 213 5.35 8.95 -14.47
N SER A 214 4.43 9.44 -15.29
CA SER A 214 4.60 10.70 -16.04
C SER A 214 4.88 11.91 -15.13
N ALA A 215 4.20 11.99 -13.99
CA ALA A 215 4.29 13.15 -13.11
C ALA A 215 5.50 13.13 -12.15
N LEU A 216 5.92 11.94 -11.69
CA LEU A 216 6.89 11.81 -10.58
C LEU A 216 8.18 11.12 -10.97
N LEU A 217 8.21 10.39 -12.09
CA LEU A 217 9.38 9.65 -12.55
C LEU A 217 9.80 10.22 -13.91
N LYS A 218 10.98 10.82 -13.96
CA LYS A 218 11.57 11.20 -15.26
C LYS A 218 11.78 9.92 -16.06
N GLY A 219 11.33 9.93 -17.32
CA GLY A 219 11.58 8.87 -18.29
C GLY A 219 13.06 8.71 -18.59
#